data_AF-A0A947CMW9-F1
#
_entry.id   AF-A0A947CMW9-F1
#
_cell.length_a   1.000
_cell.length_b   1.000
_cell.length_c   1.000
_cell.angle_alpha   90.00
_cell.angle_beta   90.00
_cell.angle_gamma   90.00
#
_symmetry.space_group_name_H-M   'P 1'
#
loop_
_entity.id
_entity.type
_entity.pdbx_description
1 polymer ?
#
loop_
_entity_poly.entity_id
_entity_poly.type
_entity_poly.pdbx_seq_one_letter_code
_entity_poly.pdbx_strand_id
1 'polypeptide(L)'
;MPAVAHIVTALLLAVLAAGCGAGDLGESCATQSDCKSELQCFSGVCTQQCRTPFDCGDGYLCENGECQMVSSEIGDSCDRELDCGPGQACQPDSSDGNGDGFLAATCVEDEPGAGTGATCASDGECRGGICSLGRCTQLCQASRDCPLELSCVQIPRALVGGGDARFNGCSQGQGVLRTAVPVDLPFQSIEVPVPSHARSFAIVTQVEPGQQVGLARLTGPDGQVLYATPFSPQEFLDNPIRYAPGSQVSTALVPNTPSVGLEIGIYRAEVGSFLPEGGVGTAIPTVEVLYKLDDGNRLDLHFYFLNLDNHPCASGLDGAIDAESAQTRSSFQISYLGRIADILAQANLELGDISYTNLSDRPDLDGIPVDQLGALASLADDRPGMHIFFVRSIEPVGLQAVATGTPGTPRTGGTPASAVAISADTLCYRSWTELARHSTHVIARQMGLFDSVGPDGTPDPIADTGTDDESNLMYFGEFGGTGVTSGQRQVLEKWPGLQ
;
A
#
# COMPACT_ATOMS: atom_id res chain seq x y z
N MET A 1 17.29 34.12 3.25
CA MET A 1 18.44 34.22 2.31
C MET A 1 17.96 33.70 0.95
N PRO A 2 18.32 34.33 -0.17
CA PRO A 2 17.50 35.38 -0.78
C PRO A 2 16.61 34.92 -1.93
N ALA A 3 15.57 35.72 -2.16
CA ALA A 3 14.73 35.75 -3.34
C ALA A 3 15.53 36.11 -4.60
N VAL A 4 15.16 35.51 -5.74
CA VAL A 4 15.59 35.96 -7.07
C VAL A 4 14.34 36.26 -7.89
N ALA A 5 14.12 37.56 -8.09
CA ALA A 5 13.18 38.14 -9.03
C ALA A 5 13.96 38.80 -10.18
N HIS A 6 13.33 38.81 -11.36
CA HIS A 6 13.73 39.46 -12.62
C HIS A 6 14.88 38.75 -13.36
N ILE A 7 14.83 38.50 -14.68
CA ILE A 7 14.61 39.41 -15.80
C ILE A 7 14.28 38.54 -17.05
N VAL A 8 13.18 38.78 -17.75
CA VAL A 8 13.16 38.77 -19.23
C VAL A 8 12.07 39.74 -19.69
N THR A 9 12.47 40.93 -20.14
CA THR A 9 11.62 41.88 -20.84
C THR A 9 12.32 42.25 -22.14
N ALA A 10 11.58 42.10 -23.24
CA ALA A 10 11.68 42.76 -24.54
C ALA A 10 12.80 42.35 -25.54
N LEU A 11 12.36 41.77 -26.66
CA LEU A 11 12.46 42.24 -28.07
C LEU A 11 12.09 41.01 -28.94
N LEU A 12 11.30 41.05 -30.01
CA LEU A 12 11.23 42.04 -31.07
C LEU A 12 9.94 41.80 -31.88
N LEU A 13 9.13 42.85 -32.03
CA LEU A 13 8.10 42.94 -33.06
C LEU A 13 8.76 42.91 -34.44
N ALA A 14 8.33 42.00 -35.30
CA ALA A 14 8.43 42.12 -36.74
C ALA A 14 7.11 41.67 -37.37
N VAL A 15 6.16 42.61 -37.50
CA VAL A 15 4.96 42.47 -38.32
C VAL A 15 5.31 42.95 -39.72
N LEU A 16 5.35 42.04 -40.69
CA LEU A 16 5.15 42.37 -42.11
C LEU A 16 4.51 41.18 -42.84
N ALA A 17 3.19 41.26 -42.95
CA ALA A 17 2.38 40.83 -44.08
C ALA A 17 2.61 39.42 -44.67
N ALA A 18 2.01 38.41 -44.03
CA ALA A 18 1.66 37.14 -44.67
C ALA A 18 0.37 36.59 -44.02
N GLY A 19 -0.78 36.83 -44.66
CA GLY A 19 -2.09 36.22 -44.38
C GLY A 19 -2.62 36.30 -42.94
N CYS A 20 -3.46 37.28 -42.63
CA CYS A 20 -4.36 37.21 -41.48
C CYS A 20 -5.35 36.05 -41.69
N GLY A 21 -4.95 34.84 -41.34
CA GLY A 21 -5.87 33.73 -41.20
C GLY A 21 -6.61 33.93 -39.89
N ALA A 22 -7.81 34.52 -39.95
CA ALA A 22 -8.70 34.56 -38.81
C ALA A 22 -8.96 33.11 -38.33
N GLY A 23 -8.97 32.93 -37.00
CA GLY A 23 -9.27 31.67 -36.35
C GLY A 23 -8.07 30.89 -35.84
N ASP A 24 -6.95 31.54 -35.55
CA ASP A 24 -5.78 30.90 -34.95
C ASP A 24 -5.95 30.62 -33.44
N LEU A 25 -5.13 29.72 -32.88
CA LEU A 25 -5.18 29.35 -31.46
C LEU A 25 -5.04 30.59 -30.55
N GLY A 26 -6.01 30.82 -29.67
CA GLY A 26 -6.07 31.96 -28.75
C GLY A 26 -6.78 33.20 -29.32
N GLU A 27 -7.20 33.20 -30.58
CA GLU A 27 -8.02 34.28 -31.14
C GLU A 27 -9.45 34.22 -30.61
N SER A 28 -10.12 35.38 -30.52
CA SER A 28 -11.52 35.44 -30.09
C SER A 28 -12.45 34.86 -31.16
N CYS A 29 -13.49 34.17 -30.73
CA CYS A 29 -14.50 33.60 -31.60
C CYS A 29 -15.89 33.78 -30.99
N ALA A 30 -16.92 33.83 -31.84
CA ALA A 30 -18.31 33.75 -31.42
C ALA A 30 -18.92 32.38 -31.74
N THR A 31 -18.40 31.73 -32.78
CA THR A 31 -18.88 30.44 -33.28
C THR A 31 -17.72 29.59 -33.77
N GLN A 32 -18.00 28.30 -33.96
CA GLN A 32 -17.02 27.34 -34.49
C GLN A 32 -16.42 27.75 -35.83
N SER A 33 -17.20 28.40 -36.71
CA SER A 33 -16.71 28.82 -38.03
C SER A 33 -15.68 29.95 -37.98
N ASP A 34 -15.52 30.60 -36.83
CA ASP A 34 -14.51 31.64 -36.64
C ASP A 34 -13.12 31.04 -36.40
N CYS A 35 -13.02 29.73 -36.10
CA CYS A 35 -11.78 29.03 -35.82
C CYS A 35 -11.32 28.15 -37.00
N LYS A 36 -10.02 27.86 -37.08
CA LYS A 36 -9.49 26.86 -38.02
C LYS A 36 -10.12 25.48 -37.79
N SER A 37 -10.13 24.64 -38.85
CA SER A 37 -10.81 23.34 -38.88
C SER A 37 -10.39 22.34 -37.80
N GLU A 38 -9.20 22.50 -37.26
CA GLU A 38 -8.59 21.70 -36.20
C GLU A 38 -8.79 22.27 -34.78
N LEU A 39 -9.44 23.44 -34.68
CA LEU A 39 -9.71 24.15 -33.44
C LEU A 39 -11.22 24.13 -33.13
N GLN A 40 -11.58 24.59 -31.94
CA GLN A 40 -12.95 24.82 -31.52
C GLN A 40 -13.13 26.20 -30.89
N CYS A 41 -14.33 26.76 -30.98
CA CYS A 41 -14.66 27.98 -30.24
C CYS A 41 -15.17 27.64 -28.83
N PHE A 42 -14.33 27.78 -27.81
CA PHE A 42 -14.68 27.46 -26.42
C PHE A 42 -14.44 28.67 -25.51
N SER A 43 -15.45 29.04 -24.72
CA SER A 43 -15.40 30.24 -23.86
C SER A 43 -14.97 31.53 -24.59
N GLY A 44 -15.42 31.67 -25.85
CA GLY A 44 -15.15 32.83 -26.70
C GLY A 44 -13.73 32.91 -27.28
N VAL A 45 -12.94 31.82 -27.19
CA VAL A 45 -11.59 31.74 -27.77
C VAL A 45 -11.38 30.44 -28.57
N CYS A 46 -10.61 30.52 -29.64
CA CYS A 46 -10.22 29.36 -30.43
C CYS A 46 -9.21 28.50 -29.67
N THR A 47 -9.60 27.28 -29.30
CA THR A 47 -8.80 26.30 -28.56
C THR A 47 -8.63 25.03 -29.38
N GLN A 48 -7.76 24.09 -28.97
CA GLN A 48 -7.69 22.79 -29.64
C GLN A 48 -8.99 22.02 -29.44
N GLN A 49 -9.39 21.23 -30.44
CA GLN A 49 -10.49 20.28 -30.29
C GLN A 49 -10.24 19.35 -29.11
N CYS A 50 -11.27 19.14 -28.30
CA CYS A 50 -11.18 18.25 -27.16
C CYS A 50 -11.03 16.80 -27.62
N ARG A 51 -10.39 15.99 -26.80
CA ARG A 51 -10.28 14.54 -26.98
C ARG A 51 -10.99 13.80 -25.85
N THR A 52 -11.05 14.42 -24.70
CA THR A 52 -11.65 13.90 -23.48
C THR A 52 -12.48 15.00 -22.81
N PRO A 53 -13.45 14.65 -21.96
CA PRO A 53 -14.19 15.65 -21.17
C PRO A 53 -13.29 16.56 -20.33
N PHE A 54 -12.14 16.05 -19.87
CA PHE A 54 -11.17 16.83 -19.07
C PHE A 54 -10.53 17.99 -19.83
N ASP A 55 -10.51 17.95 -21.16
CA ASP A 55 -10.00 19.06 -21.98
C ASP A 55 -10.95 20.28 -21.93
N CYS A 56 -12.22 20.06 -21.58
CA CYS A 56 -13.27 21.08 -21.51
C CYS A 56 -13.44 21.69 -20.12
N GLY A 57 -12.99 20.99 -19.07
CA GLY A 57 -13.22 21.37 -17.68
C GLY A 57 -14.61 20.98 -17.16
N ASP A 58 -14.83 21.24 -15.87
CA ASP A 58 -16.04 20.83 -15.13
C ASP A 58 -17.31 21.44 -15.76
N GLY A 59 -18.37 20.63 -15.87
CA GLY A 59 -19.64 21.06 -16.47
C GLY A 59 -19.73 20.96 -18.00
N TYR A 60 -18.73 20.38 -18.65
CA TYR A 60 -18.67 20.25 -20.11
C TYR A 60 -18.31 18.83 -20.57
N LEU A 61 -18.92 18.39 -21.66
CA LEU A 61 -18.63 17.13 -22.34
C LEU A 61 -17.85 17.38 -23.63
N CYS A 62 -16.96 16.45 -23.98
CA CYS A 62 -16.34 16.43 -25.29
C CYS A 62 -17.15 15.58 -26.27
N GLU A 63 -17.83 16.22 -27.21
CA GLU A 63 -18.60 15.56 -28.25
C GLU A 63 -18.11 15.96 -29.64
N ASN A 64 -17.69 14.99 -30.44
CA ASN A 64 -17.18 15.21 -31.80
C ASN A 64 -16.02 16.23 -31.88
N GLY A 65 -15.22 16.35 -30.83
CA GLY A 65 -14.11 17.31 -30.74
C GLY A 65 -14.51 18.70 -30.24
N GLU A 66 -15.77 18.89 -29.86
CA GLU A 66 -16.31 20.14 -29.35
C GLU A 66 -16.73 20.02 -27.88
N CYS A 67 -16.39 21.02 -27.09
CA CYS A 67 -16.78 21.16 -25.69
C CYS A 67 -18.21 21.70 -25.61
N GLN A 68 -19.14 20.83 -25.26
CA GLN A 68 -20.55 21.16 -25.09
C GLN A 68 -20.90 21.29 -23.60
N MET A 69 -21.65 22.33 -23.26
CA MET A 69 -22.13 22.54 -21.89
C MET A 69 -23.16 21.47 -21.52
N VAL A 70 -23.00 20.88 -20.35
CA VAL A 70 -24.00 19.98 -19.78
C VAL A 70 -25.13 20.81 -19.17
N SER A 71 -26.37 20.50 -19.54
CA SER A 71 -27.56 21.19 -19.04
C SER A 71 -28.19 20.36 -17.93
N SER A 72 -27.96 20.77 -16.68
CA SER A 72 -28.59 20.18 -15.48
C SER A 72 -28.97 21.27 -14.47
N GLU A 73 -29.95 20.94 -13.62
CA GLU A 73 -30.35 21.73 -12.47
C GLU A 73 -29.91 21.06 -11.16
N ILE A 74 -29.76 21.85 -10.09
CA ILE A 74 -29.51 21.31 -8.75
C ILE A 74 -30.68 20.40 -8.35
N GLY A 75 -30.35 19.18 -7.93
CA GLY A 75 -31.30 18.13 -7.57
C GLY A 75 -31.62 17.15 -8.70
N ASP A 76 -31.14 17.38 -9.92
CA ASP A 76 -31.22 16.39 -10.99
C ASP A 76 -30.41 15.14 -10.60
N SER A 77 -30.92 13.95 -10.94
CA SER A 77 -30.18 12.70 -10.74
C SER A 77 -28.95 12.66 -11.64
N CYS A 78 -27.84 12.18 -11.10
CA CYS A 78 -26.60 12.00 -11.84
C CYS A 78 -25.98 10.65 -11.50
N ASP A 79 -25.17 10.10 -12.42
CA ASP A 79 -24.44 8.85 -12.19
C ASP A 79 -22.91 9.06 -12.24
N ARG A 80 -22.48 10.22 -12.74
CA ARG A 80 -21.08 10.64 -12.86
C ARG A 80 -20.98 12.15 -12.81
N GLU A 81 -19.80 12.64 -12.48
CA GLU A 81 -19.51 14.08 -12.40
C GLU A 81 -19.88 14.85 -13.68
N LEU A 82 -19.66 14.20 -14.83
CA LEU A 82 -19.92 14.77 -16.14
C LEU A 82 -21.41 14.89 -16.52
N ASP A 83 -22.33 14.46 -15.66
CA ASP A 83 -23.76 14.65 -15.85
C ASP A 83 -24.25 15.99 -15.24
N CYS A 84 -23.41 16.65 -14.44
CA CYS A 84 -23.71 17.94 -13.83
C CYS A 84 -23.06 19.10 -14.61
N GLY A 85 -23.76 20.22 -14.69
CA GLY A 85 -23.37 21.43 -15.42
C GLY A 85 -22.33 22.27 -14.67
N PRO A 86 -21.90 23.41 -15.25
CA PRO A 86 -20.86 24.23 -14.65
C PRO A 86 -21.23 24.74 -13.25
N GLY A 87 -20.31 24.59 -12.28
CA GLY A 87 -20.53 24.97 -10.88
C GLY A 87 -21.37 23.97 -10.09
N GLN A 88 -21.46 22.72 -10.56
CA GLN A 88 -22.18 21.63 -9.91
C GLN A 88 -21.32 20.37 -9.84
N ALA A 89 -21.51 19.58 -8.78
CA ALA A 89 -20.90 18.27 -8.60
C ALA A 89 -21.96 17.18 -8.49
N CYS A 90 -21.61 15.96 -8.89
CA CYS A 90 -22.47 14.80 -8.68
C CYS A 90 -22.18 14.18 -7.30
N GLN A 91 -23.05 14.43 -6.32
CA GLN A 91 -22.84 13.99 -4.94
C GLN A 91 -23.76 12.79 -4.59
N PRO A 92 -23.22 11.70 -4.02
CA PRO A 92 -24.00 10.56 -3.59
C PRO A 92 -24.81 10.91 -2.34
N ASP A 93 -26.01 10.35 -2.28
CA ASP A 93 -26.93 10.51 -1.15
C ASP A 93 -26.30 9.97 0.14
N SER A 94 -26.70 10.57 1.27
CA SER A 94 -26.25 10.14 2.61
C SER A 94 -26.89 8.83 3.10
N SER A 95 -27.83 8.27 2.35
CA SER A 95 -28.55 7.05 2.66
C SER A 95 -28.92 6.28 1.40
N ASP A 96 -28.87 4.95 1.47
CA ASP A 96 -29.47 4.08 0.46
C ASP A 96 -31.00 4.02 0.64
N GLY A 97 -31.69 4.92 -0.05
CA GLY A 97 -33.14 5.09 0.10
C GLY A 97 -33.98 3.96 -0.50
N ASN A 98 -33.44 3.19 -1.44
CA ASN A 98 -34.16 2.11 -2.14
C ASN A 98 -33.75 0.70 -1.66
N GLY A 99 -32.67 0.59 -0.89
CA GLY A 99 -32.16 -0.65 -0.30
C GLY A 99 -31.47 -1.57 -1.31
N ASP A 100 -30.96 -1.05 -2.43
CA ASP A 100 -30.28 -1.84 -3.45
C ASP A 100 -28.77 -2.02 -3.21
N GLY A 101 -28.25 -1.39 -2.15
CA GLY A 101 -26.83 -1.40 -1.79
C GLY A 101 -25.98 -0.38 -2.55
N PHE A 102 -26.59 0.48 -3.37
CA PHE A 102 -25.95 1.57 -4.10
C PHE A 102 -26.52 2.92 -3.68
N LEU A 103 -25.65 3.92 -3.60
CA LEU A 103 -26.06 5.29 -3.35
C LEU A 103 -26.50 5.91 -4.67
N ALA A 104 -27.75 6.37 -4.70
CA ALA A 104 -28.17 7.34 -5.72
C ALA A 104 -27.37 8.63 -5.55
N ALA A 105 -27.32 9.46 -6.59
CA ALA A 105 -26.63 10.74 -6.54
C ALA A 105 -27.42 11.82 -7.26
N THR A 106 -27.18 13.06 -6.84
CA THR A 106 -27.81 14.25 -7.42
C THR A 106 -26.80 15.36 -7.66
N CYS A 107 -27.07 16.21 -8.64
CA CYS A 107 -26.28 17.40 -8.89
C CYS A 107 -26.50 18.41 -7.74
N VAL A 108 -25.42 18.80 -7.09
CA VAL A 108 -25.39 19.81 -6.02
C VAL A 108 -24.56 21.01 -6.46
N GLU A 109 -24.63 22.11 -5.73
CA GLU A 109 -23.71 23.24 -5.95
C GLU A 109 -22.27 22.81 -5.63
N ASP A 110 -21.32 23.18 -6.49
CA ASP A 110 -19.90 22.94 -6.23
C ASP A 110 -19.44 23.66 -4.97
N GLU A 111 -18.86 22.91 -4.04
CA GLU A 111 -18.27 23.49 -2.84
C GLU A 111 -16.80 23.87 -3.08
N PRO A 112 -16.29 24.92 -2.41
CA PRO A 112 -14.85 25.18 -2.39
C PRO A 112 -14.10 23.99 -1.79
N GLY A 113 -13.23 23.36 -2.57
CA GLY A 113 -12.49 22.20 -2.10
C GLY A 113 -11.41 21.73 -3.06
N ALA A 114 -10.68 20.71 -2.61
CA ALA A 114 -9.65 20.05 -3.42
C ALA A 114 -10.29 19.18 -4.51
N GLY A 115 -9.60 19.05 -5.64
CA GLY A 115 -10.04 18.21 -6.76
C GLY A 115 -9.80 16.72 -6.52
N THR A 116 -10.40 15.90 -7.38
CA THR A 116 -10.25 14.44 -7.40
C THR A 116 -8.79 13.99 -7.31
N GLY A 117 -8.50 13.04 -6.40
CA GLY A 117 -7.16 12.51 -6.10
C GLY A 117 -6.38 13.26 -5.01
N ALA A 118 -6.82 14.46 -4.61
CA ALA A 118 -6.20 15.18 -3.48
C ALA A 118 -6.44 14.44 -2.15
N THR A 119 -5.53 14.60 -1.18
CA THR A 119 -5.73 14.08 0.17
C THR A 119 -6.85 14.83 0.89
N CYS A 120 -7.64 14.13 1.71
CA CYS A 120 -8.68 14.73 2.54
C CYS A 120 -8.84 13.96 3.85
N ALA A 121 -9.35 14.63 4.88
CA ALA A 121 -9.80 13.99 6.13
C ALA A 121 -11.34 13.96 6.26
N SER A 122 -12.05 14.79 5.51
CA SER A 122 -13.51 14.88 5.54
C SER A 122 -14.09 15.30 4.18
N ASP A 123 -15.37 14.97 3.94
CA ASP A 123 -16.08 15.30 2.69
C ASP A 123 -16.03 16.79 2.34
N GLY A 124 -16.12 17.67 3.34
CA GLY A 124 -16.12 19.12 3.14
C GLY A 124 -14.78 19.70 2.67
N GLU A 125 -13.72 18.90 2.60
CA GLU A 125 -12.45 19.31 2.00
C GLU A 125 -12.40 19.08 0.49
N CYS A 126 -13.39 18.37 -0.05
CA CYS A 126 -13.43 17.96 -1.45
C CYS A 126 -14.47 18.76 -2.23
N ARG A 127 -14.12 19.18 -3.45
CA ARG A 127 -15.04 19.94 -4.32
C ARG A 127 -16.36 19.22 -4.55
N GLY A 128 -16.28 17.91 -4.86
CA GLY A 128 -17.45 17.06 -5.05
C GLY A 128 -18.13 16.57 -3.77
N GLY A 129 -17.66 17.01 -2.58
CA GLY A 129 -18.24 16.63 -1.30
C GLY A 129 -18.05 15.16 -0.92
N ILE A 130 -17.01 14.50 -1.44
CA ILE A 130 -16.73 13.08 -1.17
C ILE A 130 -15.25 12.88 -0.86
N CYS A 131 -14.97 12.55 0.40
CA CYS A 131 -13.69 12.05 0.86
C CYS A 131 -13.81 10.56 1.13
N SER A 132 -13.12 9.75 0.32
CA SER A 132 -13.09 8.31 0.53
C SER A 132 -11.67 7.76 0.42
N LEU A 133 -11.32 6.82 1.29
CA LEU A 133 -9.97 6.23 1.37
C LEU A 133 -8.88 7.32 1.53
N GLY A 134 -9.21 8.41 2.25
CA GLY A 134 -8.33 9.56 2.46
C GLY A 134 -8.09 10.42 1.22
N ARG A 135 -8.91 10.28 0.17
CA ARG A 135 -8.79 10.99 -1.11
C ARG A 135 -10.11 11.58 -1.56
N CYS A 136 -10.06 12.78 -2.13
CA CYS A 136 -11.20 13.36 -2.82
C CYS A 136 -11.52 12.52 -4.05
N THR A 137 -12.78 12.20 -4.24
CA THR A 137 -13.25 11.41 -5.38
C THR A 137 -14.45 12.07 -6.03
N GLN A 138 -14.70 11.73 -7.30
CA GLN A 138 -15.87 12.14 -8.07
C GLN A 138 -16.59 10.89 -8.58
N LEU A 139 -17.89 10.99 -8.81
CA LEU A 139 -18.65 9.87 -9.35
C LEU A 139 -18.28 9.57 -10.79
N CYS A 140 -18.36 8.31 -11.17
CA CYS A 140 -18.02 7.82 -12.50
C CYS A 140 -18.92 6.64 -12.90
N GLN A 141 -19.09 6.43 -14.20
CA GLN A 141 -19.69 5.20 -14.72
C GLN A 141 -18.64 4.28 -15.35
N ALA A 142 -17.55 4.86 -15.87
CA ALA A 142 -16.45 4.14 -16.48
C ALA A 142 -15.12 4.86 -16.23
N SER A 143 -13.99 4.17 -16.36
CA SER A 143 -12.66 4.77 -16.12
C SER A 143 -12.33 5.96 -17.01
N ARG A 144 -13.01 6.12 -18.15
CA ARG A 144 -12.88 7.32 -19.00
C ARG A 144 -13.49 8.59 -18.39
N ASP A 145 -14.34 8.44 -17.38
CA ASP A 145 -14.92 9.55 -16.62
C ASP A 145 -13.99 9.99 -15.47
N CYS A 146 -12.82 9.36 -15.34
CA CYS A 146 -11.82 9.67 -14.32
C CYS A 146 -10.57 10.35 -14.90
N PRO A 147 -9.93 11.26 -14.14
CA PRO A 147 -8.62 11.81 -14.51
C PRO A 147 -7.59 10.73 -14.82
N LEU A 148 -6.53 11.11 -15.54
CA LEU A 148 -5.42 10.20 -15.83
C LEU A 148 -4.90 9.54 -14.53
N GLU A 149 -4.49 8.28 -14.63
CA GLU A 149 -3.99 7.43 -13.52
C GLU A 149 -5.06 6.95 -12.51
N LEU A 150 -6.29 7.44 -12.63
CA LEU A 150 -7.43 6.95 -11.85
C LEU A 150 -8.30 5.99 -12.66
N SER A 151 -9.07 5.16 -11.95
CA SER A 151 -10.01 4.20 -12.52
C SER A 151 -11.35 4.30 -11.81
N CYS A 152 -12.42 3.98 -12.53
CA CYS A 152 -13.75 3.95 -11.96
C CYS A 152 -13.96 2.63 -11.23
N VAL A 153 -14.20 2.70 -9.92
CA VAL A 153 -14.27 1.53 -9.04
C VAL A 153 -15.43 1.65 -8.08
N GLN A 154 -15.95 0.52 -7.59
CA GLN A 154 -16.96 0.55 -6.53
C GLN A 154 -16.28 0.79 -5.19
N ILE A 155 -16.76 1.78 -4.46
CA ILE A 155 -16.24 2.22 -3.17
C ILE A 155 -17.34 2.05 -2.12
N PRO A 156 -17.14 1.19 -1.10
CA PRO A 156 -18.05 1.11 0.04
C PRO A 156 -18.04 2.38 0.87
N ARG A 157 -19.20 2.73 1.43
CA ARG A 157 -19.42 3.89 2.28
C ARG A 157 -20.33 3.54 3.45
N ALA A 158 -19.89 3.88 4.66
CA ALA A 158 -20.69 3.68 5.85
C ALA A 158 -21.81 4.73 5.90
N LEU A 159 -23.01 4.30 6.28
CA LEU A 159 -24.18 5.18 6.36
C LEU A 159 -24.42 5.67 7.78
N VAL A 160 -24.95 6.90 7.89
CA VAL A 160 -25.35 7.45 9.18
C VAL A 160 -26.51 6.61 9.74
N GLY A 161 -26.35 6.09 10.95
CA GLY A 161 -27.33 5.19 11.57
C GLY A 161 -27.04 3.70 11.38
N GLY A 162 -25.94 3.36 10.70
CA GLY A 162 -25.48 1.98 10.48
C GLY A 162 -25.84 1.45 9.09
N GLY A 163 -25.19 0.35 8.72
CA GLY A 163 -25.24 -0.20 7.37
C GLY A 163 -24.14 0.38 6.47
N ASP A 164 -24.08 -0.17 5.25
CA ASP A 164 -23.14 0.23 4.22
C ASP A 164 -23.82 0.21 2.85
N ALA A 165 -23.37 1.10 1.98
CA ALA A 165 -23.76 1.16 0.58
C ALA A 165 -22.53 1.42 -0.28
N ARG A 166 -22.69 1.40 -1.59
CA ARG A 166 -21.59 1.54 -2.55
C ARG A 166 -21.89 2.65 -3.52
N PHE A 167 -20.85 3.28 -4.03
CA PHE A 167 -20.95 4.17 -5.18
C PHE A 167 -19.77 3.91 -6.11
N ASN A 168 -19.90 4.31 -7.37
CA ASN A 168 -18.79 4.27 -8.31
C ASN A 168 -18.02 5.58 -8.21
N GLY A 169 -16.74 5.51 -7.83
CA GLY A 169 -15.89 6.68 -7.67
C GLY A 169 -14.54 6.52 -8.38
N CYS A 170 -13.94 7.65 -8.75
CA CYS A 170 -12.58 7.68 -9.27
C CYS A 170 -11.57 7.48 -8.14
N SER A 171 -10.85 6.36 -8.19
CA SER A 171 -9.77 6.02 -7.26
C SER A 171 -8.50 5.66 -8.03
N GLN A 172 -7.35 5.66 -7.34
CA GLN A 172 -6.13 5.08 -7.86
C GLN A 172 -6.44 3.64 -8.32
N GLY A 173 -6.04 3.25 -9.53
CA GLY A 173 -6.38 1.93 -10.11
C GLY A 173 -5.30 0.87 -9.95
N GLN A 174 -4.09 1.26 -9.54
CA GLN A 174 -2.90 0.41 -9.47
C GLN A 174 -1.98 0.83 -8.31
N GLY A 175 -1.01 0.01 -7.95
CA GLY A 175 -0.07 0.21 -6.86
C GLY A 175 -0.72 0.03 -5.48
N VAL A 176 -0.28 0.85 -4.53
CA VAL A 176 -0.73 0.77 -3.13
C VAL A 176 -1.26 2.12 -2.68
N LEU A 177 -2.50 2.14 -2.22
CA LEU A 177 -3.16 3.31 -1.63
C LEU A 177 -3.00 3.26 -0.11
N ARG A 178 -2.57 4.37 0.48
CA ARG A 178 -2.36 4.54 1.92
C ARG A 178 -3.38 5.54 2.47
N THR A 179 -4.09 5.17 3.52
CA THR A 179 -5.01 6.06 4.24
C THR A 179 -4.73 6.04 5.73
N ALA A 180 -4.65 7.21 6.34
CA ALA A 180 -4.68 7.33 7.80
C ALA A 180 -6.13 7.15 8.27
N VAL A 181 -6.32 6.48 9.39
CA VAL A 181 -7.63 6.32 10.04
C VAL A 181 -7.59 7.04 11.38
N PRO A 182 -8.43 8.06 11.60
CA PRO A 182 -8.44 8.80 12.86
C PRO A 182 -8.91 7.89 14.01
N VAL A 183 -8.15 7.90 15.10
CA VAL A 183 -8.46 7.19 16.34
C VAL A 183 -8.22 8.14 17.50
N ASP A 184 -9.20 8.28 18.39
CA ASP A 184 -9.18 9.23 19.50
C ASP A 184 -9.18 8.55 20.87
N LEU A 185 -9.31 7.22 20.89
CA LEU A 185 -9.37 6.41 22.10
C LEU A 185 -8.26 5.34 22.09
N PRO A 186 -7.76 4.91 23.26
CA PRO A 186 -6.82 3.80 23.35
C PRO A 186 -7.35 2.49 22.78
N PHE A 187 -8.68 2.37 22.64
CA PHE A 187 -9.37 1.26 22.02
C PHE A 187 -10.60 1.81 21.28
N GLN A 188 -10.71 1.50 19.99
CA GLN A 188 -11.77 2.04 19.13
C GLN A 188 -12.15 1.04 18.04
N SER A 189 -13.42 1.00 17.67
CA SER A 189 -13.86 0.35 16.44
C SER A 189 -13.70 1.31 15.27
N ILE A 190 -13.01 0.86 14.23
CA ILE A 190 -12.81 1.58 12.98
C ILE A 190 -13.45 0.82 11.82
N GLU A 191 -13.77 1.56 10.77
CA GLU A 191 -14.32 1.04 9.53
C GLU A 191 -13.24 1.09 8.44
N VAL A 192 -13.07 -0.02 7.76
CA VAL A 192 -12.09 -0.19 6.68
C VAL A 192 -12.86 -0.50 5.40
N PRO A 193 -13.20 0.53 4.59
CA PRO A 193 -13.85 0.32 3.30
C PRO A 193 -12.86 -0.31 2.32
N VAL A 194 -13.27 -1.41 1.68
CA VAL A 194 -12.44 -2.15 0.71
C VAL A 194 -13.06 -2.02 -0.69
N PRO A 195 -12.40 -1.30 -1.62
CA PRO A 195 -12.95 -1.06 -2.96
C PRO A 195 -12.87 -2.30 -3.85
N SER A 196 -13.62 -2.30 -4.96
CA SER A 196 -13.80 -3.47 -5.84
C SER A 196 -12.56 -4.06 -6.49
N HIS A 197 -11.49 -3.28 -6.55
CA HIS A 197 -10.25 -3.64 -7.22
C HIS A 197 -9.12 -3.92 -6.22
N ALA A 198 -9.35 -3.73 -4.92
CA ALA A 198 -8.39 -4.14 -3.92
C ALA A 198 -8.16 -5.66 -4.00
N ARG A 199 -6.89 -6.08 -3.87
CA ARG A 199 -6.46 -7.48 -3.83
C ARG A 199 -6.20 -7.93 -2.40
N SER A 200 -5.83 -6.98 -1.55
CA SER A 200 -5.64 -7.13 -0.11
C SER A 200 -5.64 -5.76 0.57
N PHE A 201 -5.68 -5.78 1.89
CA PHE A 201 -5.28 -4.64 2.69
C PHE A 201 -4.46 -5.05 3.91
N ALA A 202 -3.65 -4.13 4.41
CA ALA A 202 -2.95 -4.26 5.68
C ALA A 202 -3.38 -3.14 6.63
N ILE A 203 -3.76 -3.49 7.86
CA ILE A 203 -3.97 -2.52 8.94
C ILE A 203 -2.68 -2.45 9.74
N VAL A 204 -1.99 -1.31 9.67
CA VAL A 204 -0.80 -1.01 10.45
C VAL A 204 -1.21 -0.14 11.63
N THR A 205 -0.87 -0.60 12.83
CA THR A 205 -1.14 0.12 14.08
C THR A 205 0.17 0.40 14.79
N GLN A 206 0.35 1.61 15.32
CA GLN A 206 1.58 2.01 16.03
C GLN A 206 1.26 2.80 17.31
N VAL A 207 2.11 2.62 18.33
CA VAL A 207 2.07 3.34 19.61
C VAL A 207 3.50 3.63 20.09
N GLU A 208 3.61 4.53 21.05
CA GLU A 208 4.86 4.78 21.77
C GLU A 208 5.42 3.51 22.48
N PRO A 209 6.73 3.47 22.77
CA PRO A 209 7.37 2.34 23.43
C PRO A 209 6.70 1.85 24.72
N GLY A 210 6.66 0.52 24.89
CA GLY A 210 6.24 -0.14 26.14
C GLY A 210 4.79 -0.64 26.20
N GLN A 211 4.03 -0.55 25.11
CA GLN A 211 2.70 -1.16 25.00
C GLN A 211 2.63 -2.10 23.80
N GLN A 212 1.74 -3.09 23.87
CA GLN A 212 1.34 -3.85 22.69
C GLN A 212 0.29 -3.04 21.93
N VAL A 213 0.21 -3.25 20.62
CA VAL A 213 -0.79 -2.59 19.76
C VAL A 213 -1.28 -3.57 18.72
N GLY A 214 -2.53 -3.42 18.30
CA GLY A 214 -3.06 -4.28 17.25
C GLY A 214 -4.56 -4.32 17.12
N LEU A 215 -5.01 -5.32 16.36
CA LEU A 215 -6.41 -5.74 16.33
C LEU A 215 -6.76 -6.54 17.59
N ALA A 216 -7.95 -6.26 18.14
CA ALA A 216 -8.65 -7.16 19.05
C ALA A 216 -9.69 -8.02 18.33
N ARG A 217 -10.28 -7.48 17.26
CA ARG A 217 -11.31 -8.16 16.46
C ARG A 217 -11.32 -7.63 15.04
N LEU A 218 -11.61 -8.51 14.10
CA LEU A 218 -11.89 -8.16 12.71
C LEU A 218 -13.13 -8.90 12.24
N THR A 219 -14.10 -8.15 11.71
CA THR A 219 -15.34 -8.68 11.15
C THR A 219 -15.43 -8.30 9.68
N GLY A 220 -15.71 -9.27 8.81
CA GLY A 220 -15.92 -9.06 7.38
C GLY A 220 -17.24 -8.34 7.06
N PRO A 221 -17.43 -7.89 5.81
CA PRO A 221 -18.68 -7.26 5.37
C PRO A 221 -19.92 -8.16 5.54
N ASP A 222 -19.75 -9.47 5.39
CA ASP A 222 -20.77 -10.50 5.61
C ASP A 222 -21.12 -10.74 7.10
N GLY A 223 -20.42 -10.10 8.03
CA GLY A 223 -20.56 -10.28 9.47
C GLY A 223 -19.76 -11.45 10.05
N GLN A 224 -18.99 -12.19 9.24
CA GLN A 224 -18.12 -13.24 9.73
C GLN A 224 -16.98 -12.63 10.57
N VAL A 225 -16.72 -13.21 11.74
CA VAL A 225 -15.54 -12.89 12.52
C VAL A 225 -14.33 -13.59 11.91
N LEU A 226 -13.43 -12.80 11.35
CA LEU A 226 -12.20 -13.28 10.70
C LEU A 226 -11.03 -13.37 11.67
N TYR A 227 -11.08 -12.58 12.73
CA TYR A 227 -10.12 -12.60 13.82
C TYR A 227 -10.78 -12.15 15.12
N ALA A 228 -10.45 -12.80 16.22
CA ALA A 228 -10.64 -12.32 17.57
C ALA A 228 -9.38 -12.62 18.40
N THR A 229 -9.03 -11.74 19.35
CA THR A 229 -7.88 -11.97 20.24
C THR A 229 -8.01 -13.32 20.91
N PRO A 230 -7.04 -14.23 20.69
CA PRO A 230 -7.11 -15.56 21.26
C PRO A 230 -6.63 -15.53 22.72
N PHE A 231 -7.31 -16.28 23.58
CA PHE A 231 -6.93 -16.54 24.97
C PHE A 231 -6.30 -17.93 25.15
N SER A 232 -6.23 -18.73 24.08
CA SER A 232 -5.55 -20.02 24.05
C SER A 232 -4.88 -20.26 22.69
N PRO A 233 -3.90 -21.18 22.61
CA PRO A 233 -3.34 -21.59 21.33
C PRO A 233 -4.42 -22.09 20.36
N GLN A 234 -5.38 -22.90 20.82
CA GLN A 234 -6.45 -23.39 19.95
C GLN A 234 -7.29 -22.25 19.35
N GLU A 235 -7.64 -21.23 20.13
CA GLU A 235 -8.37 -20.06 19.61
C GLU A 235 -7.55 -19.28 18.59
N PHE A 236 -6.23 -19.16 18.79
CA PHE A 236 -5.34 -18.58 17.79
C PHE A 236 -5.38 -19.39 16.49
N LEU A 237 -5.50 -20.71 16.62
CA LEU A 237 -5.52 -21.63 15.49
C LEU A 237 -6.87 -21.64 14.74
N ASP A 238 -7.96 -21.43 15.46
CA ASP A 238 -9.33 -21.41 14.95
C ASP A 238 -9.67 -20.10 14.21
N ASN A 239 -8.88 -19.04 14.41
CA ASN A 239 -9.05 -17.78 13.69
C ASN A 239 -8.82 -18.00 12.18
N PRO A 240 -9.77 -17.59 11.30
CA PRO A 240 -9.59 -17.62 9.86
C PRO A 240 -8.35 -16.86 9.38
N ILE A 241 -8.06 -15.71 10.01
CA ILE A 241 -6.85 -14.91 9.76
C ILE A 241 -5.90 -15.09 10.94
N ARG A 242 -4.66 -15.49 10.65
CA ARG A 242 -3.63 -15.65 11.69
C ARG A 242 -2.94 -14.34 11.97
N TYR A 243 -3.04 -13.86 13.20
CA TYR A 243 -2.50 -12.55 13.57
C TYR A 243 -2.28 -12.49 15.08
N ALA A 244 -1.23 -11.78 15.49
CA ALA A 244 -0.95 -11.50 16.90
C ALA A 244 -0.55 -10.02 17.04
N PRO A 245 -1.04 -9.32 18.08
CA PRO A 245 -0.57 -7.98 18.42
C PRO A 245 0.94 -7.95 18.63
N GLY A 246 1.59 -6.92 18.09
CA GLY A 246 3.03 -6.66 18.23
C GLY A 246 3.33 -5.65 19.34
N SER A 247 4.60 -5.56 19.72
CA SER A 247 5.10 -4.51 20.62
C SER A 247 5.35 -3.24 19.82
N GLN A 248 4.76 -2.11 20.22
CA GLN A 248 4.84 -0.79 19.58
C GLN A 248 4.24 -0.67 18.18
N VAL A 249 4.33 -1.71 17.36
CA VAL A 249 3.80 -1.75 16.01
C VAL A 249 3.26 -3.13 15.70
N SER A 250 2.17 -3.17 14.94
CA SER A 250 1.58 -4.42 14.48
C SER A 250 0.90 -4.26 13.13
N THR A 251 0.97 -5.32 12.32
CA THR A 251 0.38 -5.38 10.98
C THR A 251 -0.55 -6.57 10.87
N ALA A 252 -1.83 -6.32 10.59
CA ALA A 252 -2.76 -7.37 10.20
C ALA A 252 -2.95 -7.34 8.68
N LEU A 253 -2.62 -8.45 8.01
CA LEU A 253 -2.78 -8.62 6.56
C LEU A 253 -4.06 -9.41 6.24
N VAL A 254 -4.87 -8.87 5.33
CA VAL A 254 -6.15 -9.48 4.93
C VAL A 254 -6.23 -9.60 3.41
N PRO A 255 -6.44 -10.81 2.87
CA PRO A 255 -6.34 -12.11 3.54
C PRO A 255 -4.88 -12.57 3.66
N ASN A 256 -4.58 -13.37 4.68
CA ASN A 256 -3.30 -14.10 4.82
C ASN A 256 -3.45 -15.63 4.74
N THR A 257 -4.58 -16.09 4.19
CA THR A 257 -4.82 -17.47 3.78
C THR A 257 -5.78 -17.47 2.58
N PRO A 258 -5.67 -18.43 1.64
CA PRO A 258 -6.60 -18.55 0.51
C PRO A 258 -8.05 -18.86 0.90
N SER A 259 -8.29 -19.41 2.11
CA SER A 259 -9.64 -19.75 2.57
C SER A 259 -10.49 -18.52 2.92
N VAL A 260 -9.84 -17.36 3.11
CA VAL A 260 -10.50 -16.07 3.33
C VAL A 260 -10.46 -15.28 2.02
N GLY A 261 -11.64 -15.10 1.41
CA GLY A 261 -11.80 -14.19 0.29
C GLY A 261 -11.75 -12.73 0.75
N LEU A 262 -11.23 -11.85 -0.11
CA LEU A 262 -11.43 -10.41 0.09
C LEU A 262 -12.78 -10.03 -0.51
N GLU A 263 -13.62 -9.40 0.29
CA GLU A 263 -14.95 -8.96 -0.11
C GLU A 263 -15.00 -7.45 -0.27
N ILE A 264 -15.83 -7.00 -1.21
CA ILE A 264 -16.12 -5.57 -1.39
C ILE A 264 -17.11 -5.18 -0.30
N GLY A 265 -16.74 -4.23 0.56
CA GLY A 265 -17.60 -3.78 1.65
C GLY A 265 -16.81 -3.13 2.76
N ILE A 266 -17.46 -2.97 3.92
CA ILE A 266 -16.85 -2.36 5.10
C ILE A 266 -16.44 -3.45 6.09
N TYR A 267 -15.14 -3.61 6.27
CA TYR A 267 -14.61 -4.40 7.36
C TYR A 267 -14.65 -3.57 8.64
N ARG A 268 -15.04 -4.20 9.75
CA ARG A 268 -15.03 -3.56 11.07
C ARG A 268 -13.91 -4.13 11.90
N ALA A 269 -12.97 -3.27 12.27
CA ALA A 269 -11.81 -3.65 13.07
C ALA A 269 -11.89 -2.98 14.45
N GLU A 270 -11.70 -3.74 15.50
CA GLU A 270 -11.46 -3.20 16.84
C GLU A 270 -9.94 -3.08 17.01
N VAL A 271 -9.44 -1.85 17.05
CA VAL A 271 -8.02 -1.53 17.19
C VAL A 271 -7.75 -0.96 18.57
N GLY A 272 -6.58 -1.26 19.14
CA GLY A 272 -6.21 -0.64 20.40
C GLY A 272 -4.78 -0.87 20.83
N SER A 273 -4.41 -0.18 21.91
CA SER A 273 -3.25 -0.51 22.73
C SER A 273 -3.63 -1.53 23.80
N PHE A 274 -2.69 -2.40 24.16
CA PHE A 274 -2.89 -3.47 25.14
C PHE A 274 -1.74 -3.52 26.13
N LEU A 275 -2.05 -3.87 27.37
CA LEU A 275 -1.05 -4.18 28.38
C LEU A 275 -0.49 -5.58 28.14
N PRO A 276 0.81 -5.84 28.41
CA PRO A 276 1.40 -7.18 28.23
C PRO A 276 0.72 -8.28 29.04
N GLU A 277 0.16 -7.93 30.21
CA GLU A 277 -0.57 -8.85 31.09
C GLU A 277 -2.04 -9.04 30.66
N GLY A 278 -2.47 -8.38 29.58
CA GLY A 278 -3.84 -8.33 29.10
C GLY A 278 -4.59 -7.06 29.52
N GLY A 279 -5.67 -6.75 28.81
CA GLY A 279 -6.48 -5.55 29.00
C GLY A 279 -6.06 -4.36 28.13
N VAL A 280 -6.87 -3.30 28.16
CA VAL A 280 -6.68 -2.11 27.34
C VAL A 280 -5.54 -1.25 27.90
N GLY A 281 -4.64 -0.82 27.02
CA GLY A 281 -3.56 0.11 27.32
C GLY A 281 -4.04 1.55 27.49
N THR A 282 -3.09 2.47 27.52
CA THR A 282 -3.38 3.91 27.70
C THR A 282 -2.96 4.76 26.50
N ALA A 283 -2.14 4.22 25.60
CA ALA A 283 -1.72 4.92 24.40
C ALA A 283 -2.86 4.91 23.37
N ILE A 284 -3.06 6.04 22.70
CA ILE A 284 -3.93 6.14 21.53
C ILE A 284 -3.09 5.72 20.32
N PRO A 285 -3.45 4.64 19.61
CA PRO A 285 -2.67 4.18 18.47
C PRO A 285 -2.85 5.09 17.27
N THR A 286 -1.79 5.26 16.48
CA THR A 286 -1.94 5.70 15.09
C THR A 286 -2.32 4.49 14.24
N VAL A 287 -3.24 4.69 13.29
CA VAL A 287 -3.72 3.62 12.43
C VAL A 287 -3.64 4.05 10.97
N GLU A 288 -3.11 3.15 10.16
CA GLU A 288 -2.99 3.31 8.73
C GLU A 288 -3.47 2.04 8.03
N VAL A 289 -4.18 2.21 6.92
CA VAL A 289 -4.56 1.10 6.05
C VAL A 289 -3.84 1.25 4.71
N LEU A 290 -3.18 0.17 4.29
CA LEU A 290 -2.55 0.04 2.98
C LEU A 290 -3.35 -0.93 2.13
N TYR A 291 -3.92 -0.46 1.02
CA TYR A 291 -4.65 -1.27 0.06
C TYR A 291 -3.73 -1.61 -1.11
N LYS A 292 -3.54 -2.90 -1.41
CA LYS A 292 -2.92 -3.32 -2.67
C LYS A 292 -3.99 -3.38 -3.75
N LEU A 293 -3.79 -2.63 -4.83
CA LEU A 293 -4.82 -2.39 -5.85
C LEU A 293 -4.59 -3.16 -7.14
N ASP A 294 -3.43 -3.79 -7.31
CA ASP A 294 -3.04 -4.51 -8.51
C ASP A 294 -2.29 -5.83 -8.20
N ASP A 295 -1.90 -6.51 -9.28
CA ASP A 295 -1.09 -7.73 -9.27
C ASP A 295 0.41 -7.45 -9.36
N GLY A 296 0.87 -6.24 -9.00
CA GLY A 296 2.29 -5.89 -8.95
C GLY A 296 3.06 -6.91 -8.11
N ASN A 297 4.12 -7.46 -8.66
CA ASN A 297 4.83 -8.62 -8.11
C ASN A 297 6.33 -8.35 -7.87
N ARG A 298 6.77 -7.09 -8.00
CA ARG A 298 8.17 -6.73 -7.76
C ARG A 298 8.41 -6.47 -6.28
N LEU A 299 9.44 -7.12 -5.72
CA LEU A 299 9.90 -6.92 -4.35
C LEU A 299 11.25 -6.21 -4.33
N ASP A 300 11.24 -4.93 -3.97
CA ASP A 300 12.46 -4.16 -3.72
C ASP A 300 13.16 -4.65 -2.45
N LEU A 301 14.49 -4.76 -2.48
CA LEU A 301 15.30 -5.18 -1.34
C LEU A 301 16.33 -4.11 -0.97
N HIS A 302 16.33 -3.70 0.30
CA HIS A 302 17.24 -2.70 0.84
C HIS A 302 18.15 -3.32 1.88
N PHE A 303 19.40 -3.59 1.50
CA PHE A 303 20.41 -4.18 2.36
C PHE A 303 21.14 -3.14 3.20
N TYR A 304 21.23 -3.39 4.50
CA TYR A 304 21.97 -2.59 5.47
C TYR A 304 23.05 -3.45 6.09
N PHE A 305 24.32 -3.04 5.98
CA PHE A 305 25.45 -3.77 6.54
C PHE A 305 25.99 -3.03 7.75
N LEU A 306 25.99 -3.68 8.92
CA LEU A 306 26.70 -3.19 10.10
C LEU A 306 28.20 -3.39 9.94
N ASN A 307 28.97 -3.07 10.98
CA ASN A 307 30.41 -3.26 10.95
C ASN A 307 30.79 -4.76 11.03
N LEU A 308 31.06 -5.35 9.87
CA LEU A 308 31.51 -6.74 9.74
C LEU A 308 33.04 -6.87 9.63
N ASP A 309 33.80 -5.81 9.92
CA ASP A 309 35.26 -5.87 9.90
C ASP A 309 35.80 -6.82 10.97
N ASN A 310 36.88 -7.53 10.64
CA ASN A 310 37.51 -8.53 11.50
C ASN A 310 36.52 -9.56 12.06
N HIS A 311 35.43 -9.84 11.34
CA HIS A 311 34.49 -10.87 11.73
C HIS A 311 35.22 -12.22 11.82
N PRO A 312 35.00 -13.04 12.88
CA PRO A 312 35.69 -14.32 13.04
C PRO A 312 35.54 -15.26 11.83
N CYS A 313 34.54 -15.01 10.99
CA CYS A 313 34.18 -15.83 9.84
C CYS A 313 34.41 -15.13 8.51
N ALA A 314 35.40 -14.22 8.47
CA ALA A 314 35.83 -13.53 7.26
C ALA A 314 36.11 -14.47 6.07
N SER A 315 36.53 -15.72 6.33
CA SER A 315 36.73 -16.71 5.26
C SER A 315 35.42 -17.14 4.58
N GLY A 316 34.32 -17.27 5.33
CA GLY A 316 33.00 -17.60 4.76
C GLY A 316 32.31 -16.40 4.11
N LEU A 317 32.69 -15.19 4.52
CA LEU A 317 32.24 -13.93 3.93
C LEU A 317 33.00 -13.54 2.64
N ASP A 318 33.99 -14.34 2.24
CA ASP A 318 34.95 -14.03 1.17
C ASP A 318 35.67 -12.68 1.37
N GLY A 319 36.02 -12.36 2.63
CA GLY A 319 36.53 -11.05 3.07
C GLY A 319 35.49 -10.24 3.84
N ALA A 320 35.72 -8.94 4.07
CA ALA A 320 34.72 -8.07 4.71
C ALA A 320 33.56 -7.78 3.75
N ILE A 321 32.31 -8.06 4.11
CA ILE A 321 31.16 -7.69 3.28
C ILE A 321 30.52 -6.39 3.80
N ASP A 322 30.25 -5.50 2.85
CA ASP A 322 29.71 -4.17 3.06
C ASP A 322 28.91 -3.75 1.82
N ALA A 323 28.36 -2.55 1.83
CA ALA A 323 27.53 -2.05 0.74
C ALA A 323 28.24 -1.96 -0.62
N GLU A 324 29.55 -1.72 -0.66
CA GLU A 324 30.31 -1.61 -1.91
C GLU A 324 30.66 -3.00 -2.46
N SER A 325 31.21 -3.87 -1.62
CA SER A 325 31.58 -5.22 -1.99
C SER A 325 30.38 -6.10 -2.31
N ALA A 326 29.25 -5.94 -1.61
CA ALA A 326 28.02 -6.68 -1.87
C ALA A 326 27.56 -6.52 -3.33
N GLN A 327 27.73 -5.34 -3.95
CA GLN A 327 27.32 -5.07 -5.33
C GLN A 327 28.08 -5.88 -6.38
N THR A 328 29.31 -6.30 -6.09
CA THR A 328 30.22 -6.89 -7.09
C THR A 328 30.65 -8.31 -6.75
N ARG A 329 30.52 -8.75 -5.50
CA ARG A 329 30.92 -10.10 -5.07
C ARG A 329 29.97 -11.16 -5.61
N SER A 330 30.53 -12.16 -6.28
CA SER A 330 29.76 -13.27 -6.86
C SER A 330 29.06 -14.12 -5.80
N SER A 331 29.66 -14.31 -4.62
CA SER A 331 29.00 -15.05 -3.53
C SER A 331 27.73 -14.36 -3.06
N PHE A 332 27.75 -13.03 -2.95
CA PHE A 332 26.55 -12.28 -2.61
C PHE A 332 25.57 -12.18 -3.79
N GLN A 333 26.02 -11.72 -4.97
CA GLN A 333 25.14 -11.46 -6.11
C GLN A 333 24.55 -12.73 -6.73
N ILE A 334 25.37 -13.79 -6.89
CA ILE A 334 24.94 -15.01 -7.58
C ILE A 334 24.44 -16.04 -6.57
N SER A 335 25.21 -16.32 -5.52
CA SER A 335 24.84 -17.41 -4.60
C SER A 335 23.78 -17.00 -3.58
N TYR A 336 23.82 -15.77 -3.07
CA TYR A 336 22.83 -15.29 -2.11
C TYR A 336 21.61 -14.68 -2.81
N LEU A 337 21.77 -13.55 -3.51
CA LEU A 337 20.67 -12.86 -4.20
C LEU A 337 20.06 -13.71 -5.32
N GLY A 338 20.88 -14.35 -6.15
CA GLY A 338 20.39 -15.25 -7.18
C GLY A 338 19.53 -16.38 -6.60
N ARG A 339 19.91 -16.92 -5.43
CA ARG A 339 19.09 -17.94 -4.76
C ARG A 339 17.79 -17.39 -4.18
N ILE A 340 17.80 -16.17 -3.60
CA ILE A 340 16.57 -15.49 -3.18
C ILE A 340 15.64 -15.32 -4.38
N ALA A 341 16.16 -14.81 -5.50
CA ALA A 341 15.41 -14.61 -6.75
C ALA A 341 14.80 -15.92 -7.26
N ASP A 342 15.57 -17.02 -7.30
CA ASP A 342 15.09 -18.34 -7.71
C ASP A 342 13.93 -18.86 -6.84
N ILE A 343 13.97 -18.61 -5.53
CA ILE A 343 12.92 -19.04 -4.61
C ILE A 343 11.67 -18.17 -4.78
N LEU A 344 11.83 -16.85 -4.83
CA LEU A 344 10.72 -15.90 -5.01
C LEU A 344 10.03 -16.07 -6.37
N ALA A 345 10.78 -16.41 -7.43
CA ALA A 345 10.22 -16.70 -8.75
C ALA A 345 9.25 -17.91 -8.74
N GLN A 346 9.44 -18.88 -7.84
CA GLN A 346 8.46 -19.97 -7.66
C GLN A 346 7.12 -19.48 -7.09
N ALA A 347 7.13 -18.35 -6.40
CA ALA A 347 5.96 -17.62 -5.93
C ALA A 347 5.51 -16.51 -6.91
N ASN A 348 5.99 -16.52 -8.17
CA ASN A 348 5.65 -15.51 -9.18
C ASN A 348 6.02 -14.07 -8.76
N LEU A 349 7.04 -13.94 -7.89
CA LEU A 349 7.59 -12.67 -7.47
C LEU A 349 8.92 -12.41 -8.18
N GLU A 350 9.16 -11.15 -8.52
CA GLU A 350 10.40 -10.70 -9.13
C GLU A 350 11.17 -9.81 -8.16
N LEU A 351 12.50 -9.88 -8.16
CA LEU A 351 13.28 -8.87 -7.44
C LEU A 351 13.18 -7.54 -8.17
N GLY A 352 12.82 -6.51 -7.40
CA GLY A 352 12.73 -5.14 -7.87
C GLY A 352 14.06 -4.42 -7.78
N ASP A 353 14.02 -3.18 -7.32
CA ASP A 353 15.20 -2.36 -7.12
C ASP A 353 15.96 -2.85 -5.87
N ILE A 354 17.29 -2.98 -6.01
CA ILE A 354 18.15 -3.43 -4.92
C ILE A 354 19.11 -2.31 -4.52
N SER A 355 19.16 -2.00 -3.23
CA SER A 355 20.08 -0.99 -2.70
C SER A 355 20.92 -1.52 -1.54
N TYR A 356 22.06 -0.89 -1.31
CA TYR A 356 23.03 -1.30 -0.31
C TYR A 356 23.49 -0.09 0.50
N THR A 357 23.45 -0.19 1.83
CA THR A 357 23.79 0.90 2.76
C THR A 357 24.70 0.37 3.86
N ASN A 358 25.74 1.13 4.23
CA ASN A 358 26.58 0.83 5.38
C ASN A 358 26.08 1.59 6.61
N LEU A 359 26.02 0.90 7.75
CA LEU A 359 25.72 1.44 9.08
C LEU A 359 26.89 1.15 10.03
N SER A 360 28.09 1.62 9.66
CA SER A 360 29.34 1.29 10.36
C SER A 360 29.55 2.06 11.67
N ASP A 361 28.72 3.05 11.96
CA ASP A 361 28.75 3.89 13.15
C ASP A 361 27.88 3.36 14.31
N ARG A 362 27.45 2.09 14.24
CA ARG A 362 26.55 1.44 15.21
C ARG A 362 27.15 0.21 15.91
N PRO A 363 28.29 0.34 16.62
CA PRO A 363 28.91 -0.78 17.34
C PRO A 363 28.03 -1.29 18.49
N ASP A 364 27.04 -0.50 18.93
CA ASP A 364 26.02 -0.89 19.89
C ASP A 364 25.10 -2.02 19.38
N LEU A 365 25.06 -2.24 18.06
CA LEU A 365 24.18 -3.22 17.41
C LEU A 365 24.94 -4.39 16.77
N ASP A 366 26.25 -4.52 17.01
CA ASP A 366 27.10 -5.56 16.41
C ASP A 366 26.63 -6.97 16.80
N GLY A 367 26.30 -7.18 18.07
CA GLY A 367 25.62 -8.37 18.57
C GLY A 367 24.29 -7.94 19.17
N ILE A 368 23.18 -8.45 18.61
CA ILE A 368 21.85 -7.94 18.93
C ILE A 368 20.96 -9.04 19.54
N PRO A 369 20.48 -8.85 20.77
CA PRO A 369 19.41 -9.65 21.34
C PRO A 369 18.15 -9.60 20.47
N VAL A 370 17.44 -10.73 20.33
CA VAL A 370 16.18 -10.79 19.56
C VAL A 370 15.16 -9.75 20.02
N ASP A 371 15.09 -9.45 21.32
CA ASP A 371 14.18 -8.44 21.88
C ASP A 371 14.60 -6.99 21.57
N GLN A 372 15.80 -6.76 21.04
CA GLN A 372 16.30 -5.45 20.60
C GLN A 372 16.26 -5.27 19.08
N LEU A 373 15.87 -6.28 18.30
CA LEU A 373 15.80 -6.19 16.84
C LEU A 373 14.91 -5.06 16.33
N GLY A 374 13.91 -4.64 17.12
CA GLY A 374 13.09 -3.48 16.80
C GLY A 374 13.90 -2.18 16.69
N ALA A 375 14.91 -1.98 17.53
CA ALA A 375 15.76 -0.79 17.47
C ALA A 375 16.63 -0.75 16.20
N LEU A 376 16.99 -1.92 15.67
CA LEU A 376 17.69 -2.08 14.40
C LEU A 376 16.75 -1.77 13.21
N ALA A 377 15.55 -2.36 13.22
CA ALA A 377 14.54 -2.13 12.18
C ALA A 377 14.16 -0.65 12.06
N SER A 378 14.15 0.07 13.19
CA SER A 378 13.91 1.52 13.23
C SER A 378 14.96 2.40 12.54
N LEU A 379 16.07 1.82 12.07
CA LEU A 379 17.07 2.53 11.25
C LEU A 379 16.76 2.52 9.75
N ALA A 380 15.79 1.71 9.33
CA ALA A 380 15.37 1.66 7.94
C ALA A 380 14.77 3.00 7.51
N ASP A 381 15.09 3.44 6.30
CA ASP A 381 14.44 4.59 5.67
C ASP A 381 13.05 4.24 5.12
N ASP A 382 12.26 5.26 4.76
CA ASP A 382 10.86 5.10 4.33
C ASP A 382 10.69 4.57 2.89
N ARG A 383 11.70 3.92 2.32
CA ARG A 383 11.58 3.36 0.97
C ARG A 383 10.64 2.15 0.94
N PRO A 384 9.86 1.98 -0.14
CA PRO A 384 9.00 0.81 -0.29
C PRO A 384 9.83 -0.45 -0.52
N GLY A 385 9.42 -1.58 0.03
CA GLY A 385 10.08 -2.86 -0.15
C GLY A 385 10.43 -3.51 1.18
N MET A 386 11.49 -4.31 1.17
CA MET A 386 11.97 -5.08 2.32
C MET A 386 13.33 -4.56 2.80
N HIS A 387 13.43 -4.23 4.09
CA HIS A 387 14.71 -3.86 4.71
C HIS A 387 15.38 -5.09 5.32
N ILE A 388 16.63 -5.35 4.92
CA ILE A 388 17.39 -6.53 5.34
C ILE A 388 18.70 -6.07 5.98
N PHE A 389 18.86 -6.34 7.27
CA PHE A 389 20.05 -5.97 8.03
C PHE A 389 20.98 -7.16 8.19
N PHE A 390 22.23 -7.01 7.77
CA PHE A 390 23.32 -7.93 8.09
C PHE A 390 24.02 -7.45 9.37
N VAL A 391 23.85 -8.22 10.45
CA VAL A 391 24.47 -8.00 11.76
C VAL A 391 25.56 -9.03 12.02
N ARG A 392 26.47 -8.81 12.98
CA ARG A 392 27.53 -9.81 13.25
C ARG A 392 26.94 -11.09 13.85
N SER A 393 26.08 -10.93 14.86
CA SER A 393 25.38 -12.03 15.51
C SER A 393 24.01 -11.65 16.06
N ILE A 394 23.06 -12.57 16.03
CA ILE A 394 21.76 -12.46 16.73
C ILE A 394 21.82 -13.34 17.99
N GLU A 395 21.40 -12.81 19.14
CA GLU A 395 21.34 -13.58 20.39
C GLU A 395 19.93 -14.13 20.67
N PRO A 396 19.78 -15.41 21.07
CA PRO A 396 20.85 -16.38 21.34
C PRO A 396 21.61 -16.82 20.07
N VAL A 397 22.92 -17.03 20.24
CA VAL A 397 23.83 -17.45 19.15
C VAL A 397 23.29 -18.69 18.45
N GLY A 398 23.36 -18.69 17.12
CA GLY A 398 22.82 -19.76 16.26
C GLY A 398 21.49 -19.40 15.59
N LEU A 399 20.88 -18.27 15.96
CA LEU A 399 19.78 -17.69 15.19
C LEU A 399 20.31 -17.06 13.90
N GLN A 400 19.87 -17.59 12.77
CA GLN A 400 20.43 -17.26 11.46
C GLN A 400 19.75 -16.04 10.82
N ALA A 401 18.42 -15.97 10.98
CA ALA A 401 17.60 -14.91 10.42
C ALA A 401 16.33 -14.74 11.28
N VAL A 402 15.86 -13.50 11.44
CA VAL A 402 14.65 -13.19 12.23
C VAL A 402 13.87 -12.06 11.55
N ALA A 403 12.55 -12.24 11.43
CA ALA A 403 11.65 -11.18 10.97
C ALA A 403 11.24 -10.37 12.19
N THR A 404 11.27 -9.05 12.06
CA THR A 404 10.87 -8.16 13.15
C THR A 404 9.35 -8.04 13.27
N GLY A 405 8.59 -8.46 12.25
CA GLY A 405 7.14 -8.65 12.29
C GLY A 405 6.68 -9.88 11.49
N THR A 406 5.50 -10.42 11.78
CA THR A 406 4.89 -11.50 10.98
C THR A 406 3.36 -11.35 10.99
N PRO A 407 2.76 -10.73 9.96
CA PRO A 407 3.41 -9.93 8.92
C PRO A 407 4.10 -8.69 9.50
N GLY A 408 5.11 -8.17 8.81
CA GLY A 408 5.71 -6.88 9.17
C GLY A 408 5.08 -5.70 8.42
N THR A 409 5.53 -4.48 8.69
CA THR A 409 4.92 -3.25 8.13
C THR A 409 5.29 -3.04 6.65
N PRO A 410 4.35 -3.17 5.70
CA PRO A 410 4.64 -2.88 4.30
C PRO A 410 4.91 -1.38 4.09
N ARG A 411 5.89 -1.07 3.24
CA ARG A 411 6.22 0.30 2.77
C ARG A 411 6.38 1.35 3.88
N THR A 412 6.73 0.93 5.09
CA THR A 412 6.94 1.81 6.24
C THR A 412 8.28 1.45 6.84
N GLY A 413 9.30 2.26 6.53
CA GLY A 413 10.59 2.21 7.19
C GLY A 413 10.48 2.66 8.65
N GLY A 414 11.59 2.60 9.37
CA GLY A 414 11.68 3.21 10.70
C GLY A 414 10.84 2.57 11.81
N THR A 415 10.05 1.54 11.54
CA THR A 415 9.25 0.85 12.57
C THR A 415 10.00 -0.34 13.17
N PRO A 416 9.71 -0.72 14.43
CA PRO A 416 10.25 -1.93 15.03
C PRO A 416 9.88 -3.25 14.35
N ALA A 417 9.00 -3.26 13.34
CA ALA A 417 8.51 -4.46 12.65
C ALA A 417 8.67 -4.39 11.13
N SER A 418 9.50 -3.48 10.61
CA SER A 418 9.66 -3.24 9.16
C SER A 418 10.77 -4.03 8.48
N ALA A 419 11.53 -4.84 9.23
CA ALA A 419 12.78 -5.40 8.73
C ALA A 419 12.97 -6.91 8.98
N VAL A 420 13.97 -7.45 8.29
CA VAL A 420 14.56 -8.76 8.51
C VAL A 420 16.00 -8.58 8.98
N ALA A 421 16.42 -9.28 10.02
CA ALA A 421 17.80 -9.32 10.48
C ALA A 421 18.44 -10.67 10.13
N ILE A 422 19.65 -10.63 9.59
CA ILE A 422 20.44 -11.78 9.13
C ILE A 422 21.77 -11.79 9.87
N SER A 423 22.11 -12.94 10.44
CA SER A 423 23.32 -13.11 11.25
C SER A 423 24.50 -13.55 10.39
N ALA A 424 25.56 -12.72 10.31
CA ALA A 424 26.75 -13.02 9.52
C ALA A 424 27.57 -14.20 10.08
N ASP A 425 27.43 -14.52 11.37
CA ASP A 425 27.98 -15.74 11.98
C ASP A 425 27.49 -17.04 11.34
N THR A 426 26.36 -17.00 10.62
CA THR A 426 25.84 -18.19 9.95
C THR A 426 26.82 -18.66 8.87
N LEU A 427 27.58 -17.74 8.26
CA LEU A 427 28.58 -18.05 7.24
C LEU A 427 29.86 -18.68 7.79
N CYS A 428 30.00 -18.79 9.12
CA CYS A 428 31.05 -19.61 9.73
C CYS A 428 30.88 -21.11 9.43
N TYR A 429 29.63 -21.56 9.26
CA TYR A 429 29.27 -22.97 9.17
C TYR A 429 28.25 -23.28 8.07
N ARG A 430 27.76 -22.28 7.34
CA ARG A 430 26.88 -22.41 6.18
C ARG A 430 27.41 -21.68 4.97
N SER A 431 26.91 -22.08 3.81
CA SER A 431 27.10 -21.39 2.54
C SER A 431 26.15 -20.19 2.39
N TRP A 432 26.50 -19.26 1.50
CA TRP A 432 25.62 -18.18 1.06
C TRP A 432 24.28 -18.67 0.51
N THR A 433 24.27 -19.81 -0.18
CA THR A 433 23.05 -20.43 -0.72
C THR A 433 22.11 -20.91 0.39
N GLU A 434 22.65 -21.46 1.49
CA GLU A 434 21.84 -21.85 2.65
C GLU A 434 21.32 -20.61 3.38
N LEU A 435 22.17 -19.60 3.61
CA LEU A 435 21.76 -18.34 4.23
C LEU A 435 20.65 -17.65 3.44
N ALA A 436 20.70 -17.69 2.10
CA ALA A 436 19.63 -17.17 1.24
C ALA A 436 18.29 -17.87 1.45
N ARG A 437 18.28 -19.18 1.71
CA ARG A 437 17.04 -19.92 2.01
C ARG A 437 16.44 -19.47 3.33
N HIS A 438 17.25 -19.38 4.38
CA HIS A 438 16.80 -18.88 5.68
C HIS A 438 16.32 -17.42 5.59
N SER A 439 17.02 -16.59 4.83
CA SER A 439 16.61 -15.21 4.57
C SER A 439 15.27 -15.16 3.83
N THR A 440 15.08 -16.01 2.81
CA THR A 440 13.82 -16.05 2.05
C THR A 440 12.65 -16.57 2.88
N HIS A 441 12.88 -17.57 3.74
CA HIS A 441 11.90 -18.04 4.71
C HIS A 441 11.42 -16.88 5.59
N VAL A 442 12.35 -16.10 6.12
CA VAL A 442 12.03 -14.97 7.00
C VAL A 442 11.41 -13.79 6.25
N ILE A 443 11.81 -13.52 5.01
CA ILE A 443 11.14 -12.58 4.10
C ILE A 443 9.68 -13.01 3.90
N ALA A 444 9.43 -14.30 3.64
CA ALA A 444 8.09 -14.82 3.45
C ALA A 444 7.23 -14.69 4.71
N ARG A 445 7.82 -14.82 5.91
CA ARG A 445 7.14 -14.52 7.19
C ARG A 445 6.77 -13.04 7.31
N GLN A 446 7.70 -12.16 6.99
CA GLN A 446 7.44 -10.72 6.97
C GLN A 446 6.29 -10.38 6.00
N MET A 447 6.16 -11.12 4.90
CA MET A 447 5.07 -11.00 3.91
C MET A 447 3.75 -11.67 4.34
N GLY A 448 3.72 -12.37 5.47
CA GLY A 448 2.50 -12.90 6.09
C GLY A 448 2.34 -14.42 6.04
N LEU A 449 3.36 -15.18 5.62
CA LEU A 449 3.38 -16.63 5.81
C LEU A 449 3.73 -17.01 7.25
N PHE A 450 3.29 -18.21 7.66
CA PHE A 450 3.65 -18.83 8.92
C PHE A 450 4.44 -20.11 8.65
N ASP A 451 5.13 -20.61 9.67
CA ASP A 451 5.80 -21.92 9.59
C ASP A 451 4.74 -22.97 9.21
N SER A 452 5.07 -23.85 8.26
CA SER A 452 4.12 -24.85 7.74
C SER A 452 3.58 -25.76 8.84
N VAL A 453 4.43 -26.01 9.83
CA VAL A 453 4.10 -26.64 11.10
C VAL A 453 4.79 -25.86 12.21
N GLY A 454 3.99 -25.38 13.16
CA GLY A 454 4.47 -24.70 14.35
C GLY A 454 5.28 -25.64 15.26
N PRO A 455 6.03 -25.11 16.24
CA PRO A 455 6.82 -25.90 17.19
C PRO A 455 6.00 -26.92 18.00
N ASP A 456 4.70 -26.72 18.11
CA ASP A 456 3.72 -27.57 18.78
C ASP A 456 3.13 -28.67 17.87
N GLY A 457 3.56 -28.73 16.60
CA GLY A 457 3.05 -29.66 15.61
C GLY A 457 1.81 -29.16 14.86
N THR A 458 1.38 -27.92 15.07
CA THR A 458 0.16 -27.43 14.43
C THR A 458 0.40 -26.91 13.01
N PRO A 459 -0.42 -27.29 12.00
CA PRO A 459 -0.29 -26.75 10.65
C PRO A 459 -0.58 -25.24 10.55
N ASP A 460 -0.04 -24.64 9.50
CA ASP A 460 -0.39 -23.30 9.04
C ASP A 460 -1.88 -23.22 8.59
N PRO A 461 -2.44 -22.01 8.37
CA PRO A 461 -3.85 -21.86 7.97
C PRO A 461 -4.09 -22.16 6.48
N ILE A 462 -3.10 -22.65 5.73
CA ILE A 462 -3.13 -22.80 4.28
C ILE A 462 -3.33 -24.29 3.93
N ALA A 463 -4.52 -24.61 3.43
CA ALA A 463 -4.96 -26.00 3.28
C ALA A 463 -4.10 -26.87 2.33
N ASP A 464 -3.34 -26.27 1.41
CA ASP A 464 -2.45 -27.00 0.49
C ASP A 464 -1.00 -27.16 1.01
N THR A 465 -0.70 -26.69 2.23
CA THR A 465 0.58 -26.89 2.90
C THR A 465 0.61 -28.27 3.58
N GLY A 466 1.55 -29.13 3.18
CA GLY A 466 1.80 -30.41 3.85
C GLY A 466 2.52 -30.23 5.19
N THR A 467 2.12 -30.98 6.22
CA THR A 467 2.73 -30.89 7.56
C THR A 467 4.16 -31.42 7.63
N ASP A 468 4.50 -32.42 6.81
CA ASP A 468 5.83 -33.06 6.82
C ASP A 468 6.60 -32.79 5.51
N ASP A 469 6.26 -31.71 4.79
CA ASP A 469 6.92 -31.36 3.54
C ASP A 469 8.21 -30.59 3.79
N GLU A 470 9.31 -31.32 4.01
CA GLU A 470 10.66 -30.75 4.15
C GLU A 470 11.11 -29.91 2.92
N SER A 471 10.43 -30.07 1.77
CA SER A 471 10.71 -29.27 0.59
C SER A 471 10.05 -27.88 0.61
N ASN A 472 9.11 -27.64 1.53
CA ASN A 472 8.42 -26.37 1.70
C ASN A 472 9.32 -25.30 2.33
N LEU A 473 9.30 -24.08 1.77
CA LEU A 473 10.05 -22.93 2.26
C LEU A 473 9.76 -22.63 3.73
N MET A 474 8.52 -22.83 4.16
CA MET A 474 8.04 -22.56 5.51
C MET A 474 8.24 -23.73 6.47
N TYR A 475 8.85 -24.83 6.03
CA TYR A 475 9.17 -25.94 6.93
C TYR A 475 10.27 -25.57 7.91
N PHE A 476 9.99 -25.71 9.21
CA PHE A 476 10.92 -25.43 10.29
C PHE A 476 11.95 -26.57 10.43
N GLY A 477 12.97 -26.56 9.57
CA GLY A 477 14.05 -27.56 9.54
C GLY A 477 15.42 -26.93 9.35
N GLU A 478 16.48 -27.71 9.65
CA GLU A 478 17.88 -27.25 9.62
C GLU A 478 18.29 -26.61 8.29
N PHE A 479 17.75 -27.11 7.17
CA PHE A 479 18.06 -26.63 5.82
C PHE A 479 16.92 -25.85 5.16
N GLY A 480 15.71 -25.93 5.74
CA GLY A 480 14.45 -25.51 5.13
C GLY A 480 14.23 -26.09 3.72
N GLY A 481 13.02 -25.88 3.22
CA GLY A 481 12.71 -26.13 1.82
C GLY A 481 12.93 -24.91 0.93
N THR A 482 12.58 -25.05 -0.35
CA THR A 482 12.53 -23.92 -1.30
C THR A 482 11.26 -23.88 -2.14
N GLY A 483 10.37 -24.86 -1.96
CA GLY A 483 9.07 -24.91 -2.62
C GLY A 483 8.08 -24.00 -1.92
N VAL A 484 7.17 -23.43 -2.70
CA VAL A 484 6.06 -22.62 -2.20
C VAL A 484 4.79 -23.21 -2.78
N THR A 485 3.77 -23.44 -1.94
CA THR A 485 2.49 -23.98 -2.42
C THR A 485 1.70 -22.93 -3.19
N SER A 486 0.61 -23.35 -3.84
CA SER A 486 -0.26 -22.41 -4.56
C SER A 486 -0.97 -21.46 -3.61
N GLY A 487 -1.32 -21.92 -2.41
CA GLY A 487 -1.91 -21.10 -1.37
C GLY A 487 -0.92 -20.12 -0.76
N GLN A 488 0.31 -20.55 -0.48
CA GLN A 488 1.37 -19.67 -0.01
C GLN A 488 1.71 -18.58 -1.05
N ARG A 489 1.77 -18.93 -2.34
CA ARG A 489 1.94 -17.96 -3.43
C ARG A 489 0.88 -16.86 -3.38
N GLN A 490 -0.39 -17.22 -3.26
CA GLN A 490 -1.50 -16.27 -3.21
C GLN A 490 -1.40 -15.30 -2.03
N VAL A 491 -0.84 -15.73 -0.89
CA VAL A 491 -0.62 -14.83 0.26
C VAL A 491 0.53 -13.88 -0.01
N LEU A 492 1.63 -14.37 -0.58
CA LEU A 492 2.81 -13.55 -0.91
C LEU A 492 2.47 -12.47 -1.95
N GLU A 493 1.73 -12.81 -3.01
CA GLU A 493 1.27 -11.86 -4.05
C GLU A 493 0.36 -10.76 -3.49
N LYS A 494 -0.27 -11.00 -2.33
CA LYS A 494 -1.16 -10.05 -1.66
C LYS A 494 -0.44 -9.10 -0.72
N TRP A 495 0.88 -9.18 -0.55
CA TRP A 495 1.57 -8.29 0.38
C TRP A 495 1.65 -6.85 -0.17
N PRO A 496 1.14 -5.81 0.54
CA PRO A 496 1.15 -4.42 0.06
C PRO A 496 2.53 -3.75 -0.01
N GLY A 497 3.63 -4.48 0.21
CA GLY A 497 4.98 -3.98 -0.03
C GLY A 497 5.50 -4.25 -1.44
N LEU A 498 4.75 -4.99 -2.27
CA LEU A 498 5.07 -5.23 -3.68
C LEU A 498 4.72 -4.02 -4.55
N GLN A 499 5.47 -3.85 -5.64
CA GLN A 499 5.28 -2.82 -6.68
C GLN A 499 4.69 -3.37 -7.97
#